data_AF-A0A0C9VC38-F1
#
_entry.id   AF-A0A0C9VC38-F1
#
_cell.length_a   1.000
_cell.length_b   1.000
_cell.length_c   1.000
_cell.angle_alpha   90.00
_cell.angle_beta   90.00
_cell.angle_gamma   90.00
#
_symmetry.space_group_name_H-M   'P 1'
#
loop_
_entity.id
_entity.type
_entity.pdbx_description
1 polymer ?
#
loop_
_entity_poly.entity_id
_entity_poly.type
_entity_poly.pdbx_seq_one_letter_code
_entity_poly.pdbx_strand_id
1 'polypeptide(L)' 'RFLRWARLKLPNGQIARSLWKETSISLKNIRQARCVKVKIDGIICFAEVQFYFCMTVLKELKAVALIRLY' A
#
# COMPACT_ATOMS: atom_id res chain seq x y z
N ARG A 1 -1.13 -12.61 15.25
CA ARG A 1 -0.29 -12.75 14.02
C ARG A 1 -0.85 -11.81 12.95
N PHE A 2 -0.11 -10.79 12.52
CA PHE A 2 -0.56 -9.90 11.43
C PHE A 2 -0.15 -10.50 10.08
N LEU A 3 -1.13 -10.75 9.21
CA LEU A 3 -0.87 -11.11 7.83
C LEU A 3 -0.55 -9.83 7.04
N ARG A 4 0.56 -9.87 6.31
CA ARG A 4 1.00 -8.77 5.43
C ARG A 4 0.83 -9.21 3.99
N TRP A 5 0.11 -8.43 3.21
CA TRP A 5 -0.08 -8.67 1.79
C TRP A 5 0.79 -7.70 0.98
N ALA A 6 1.43 -8.23 -0.07
CA ALA A 6 2.36 -7.49 -0.92
C ALA A 6 1.70 -6.83 -2.14
N ARG A 7 0.50 -7.29 -2.50
CA ARG A 7 -0.21 -6.90 -3.73
C ARG A 7 -1.67 -6.64 -3.41
N LEU A 8 -2.22 -5.59 -3.99
CA LEU A 8 -3.64 -5.26 -3.94
C LEU A 8 -4.17 -5.09 -5.37
N LYS A 9 -5.22 -5.83 -5.73
CA LYS A 9 -5.92 -5.64 -7.01
C LYS A 9 -6.96 -4.54 -6.83
N LEU A 10 -6.81 -3.47 -7.59
CA LEU A 10 -7.75 -2.36 -7.60
C LEU A 10 -8.98 -2.68 -8.47
N PRO A 11 -10.12 -2.00 -8.25
CA PRO A 11 -11.34 -2.21 -9.06
C PRO A 11 -11.11 -1.98 -10.56
N ASN A 12 -10.17 -1.10 -10.91
CA ASN A 12 -9.77 -0.82 -12.29
C ASN A 12 -8.85 -1.90 -12.91
N GLY A 13 -8.62 -3.02 -12.22
CA GLY A 13 -7.78 -4.12 -12.67
C GLY A 13 -6.28 -3.94 -12.46
N GLN A 14 -5.82 -2.76 -12.02
CA GLN A 14 -4.42 -2.52 -11.72
C GLN A 14 -3.98 -3.26 -10.46
N ILE A 15 -2.69 -3.61 -10.40
CA ILE A 15 -2.09 -4.23 -9.21
C ILE A 15 -1.17 -3.22 -8.55
N ALA A 16 -1.59 -2.72 -7.40
CA ALA A 16 -0.75 -1.94 -6.52
C ALA A 16 0.20 -2.87 -5.75
N ARG A 17 1.42 -2.42 -5.51
CA ARG A 17 2.47 -3.16 -4.81
C ARG A 17 2.83 -2.46 -3.50
N SER A 18 3.71 -3.08 -2.73
CA SER A 18 4.18 -2.54 -1.45
C SER A 18 5.69 -2.63 -1.33
N LEU A 19 6.28 -1.71 -0.56
CA LEU A 19 7.71 -1.65 -0.30
C LEU A 19 8.23 -2.99 0.21
N TRP A 20 7.51 -3.62 1.14
CA TRP A 20 7.91 -4.89 1.76
C TRP A 20 8.33 -5.97 0.77
N LYS A 21 7.63 -6.11 -0.37
CA LYS A 21 8.02 -7.09 -1.39
C LYS A 21 8.95 -6.51 -2.44
N GLU A 22 8.80 -5.23 -2.76
CA GLU A 22 9.64 -4.56 -3.74
C GLU A 22 11.11 -4.47 -3.32
N THR A 23 11.42 -4.26 -2.04
CA THR A 23 12.80 -4.22 -1.54
C THR A 23 13.53 -5.56 -1.58
N SER A 24 12.80 -6.66 -1.77
CA SER A 24 13.38 -7.99 -2.02
C SER A 24 13.78 -8.21 -3.49
N ILE A 25 13.51 -7.24 -4.38
CA ILE A 25 13.84 -7.28 -5.80
C ILE A 25 15.03 -6.35 -6.05
N SER A 26 15.94 -6.72 -6.95
CA SER A 26 17.05 -5.85 -7.32
C SER A 26 16.56 -4.53 -7.90
N LEU A 27 17.28 -3.44 -7.61
CA LEU A 27 16.93 -2.09 -8.09
C LEU A 27 16.85 -1.99 -9.62
N LYS A 28 17.58 -2.85 -10.36
CA LYS A 28 17.53 -2.90 -11.83
C LYS A 28 16.22 -3.50 -12.38
N ASN A 29 15.52 -4.30 -11.57
CA ASN A 29 14.34 -5.06 -11.98
C ASN A 29 13.05 -4.60 -11.27
N ILE A 30 13.15 -3.60 -10.39
CA ILE A 30 12.01 -3.12 -9.61
C ILE A 30 11.10 -2.26 -10.49
N ARG A 31 9.87 -2.73 -10.72
CA ARG A 31 8.78 -1.88 -11.20
C ARG A 31 8.12 -1.24 -9.98
N GLN A 32 8.48 0.01 -9.68
CA GLN A 32 7.92 0.74 -8.55
C GLN A 32 6.43 0.99 -8.77
N ALA A 33 5.58 0.34 -7.97
CA ALA A 33 4.13 0.50 -7.98
C ALA A 33 3.57 0.65 -6.56
N ARG A 34 4.39 1.21 -5.66
CA ARG A 34 4.09 1.47 -4.24
C ARG A 34 3.74 2.92 -3.93
N CYS A 35 3.95 3.86 -4.86
CA CYS A 35 3.62 5.28 -4.64
C CYS A 35 2.13 5.53 -4.84
N VAL A 36 1.51 6.24 -3.90
CA VAL A 36 0.08 6.57 -3.92
C VAL A 36 -0.14 8.05 -3.65
N LYS A 37 -1.23 8.61 -4.19
CA LYS A 37 -1.77 9.90 -3.78
C LYS A 37 -2.78 9.65 -2.67
N VAL A 38 -2.70 10.41 -1.59
CA VAL A 38 -3.65 10.36 -0.47
C VAL A 38 -4.21 11.74 -0.21
N LYS A 39 -5.47 11.81 0.19
CA LYS A 39 -6.13 13.07 0.55
C LYS A 39 -6.22 13.14 2.06
N ILE A 40 -5.50 14.07 2.68
CA ILE A 40 -5.47 14.29 4.13
C ILE A 40 -5.92 15.73 4.36
N ASP A 41 -6.99 15.92 5.13
CA ASP A 41 -7.57 17.24 5.43
C ASP A 41 -7.81 18.13 4.19
N GLY A 42 -8.24 17.48 3.10
CA GLY A 42 -8.49 18.17 1.83
C GLY A 42 -7.29 18.31 0.90
N ILE A 43 -6.06 18.13 1.41
CA ILE A 43 -4.80 18.31 0.67
C ILE A 43 -4.36 16.99 0.05
N ILE A 44 -3.89 17.05 -1.20
CA ILE A 44 -3.29 15.89 -1.88
C ILE A 44 -1.83 15.77 -1.46
N CYS A 45 -1.51 14.69 -0.77
CA CYS A 45 -0.17 14.31 -0.38
C CYS A 45 0.27 13.06 -1.16
N PHE A 46 1.58 12.81 -1.20
CA PHE A 46 2.15 11.60 -1.77
C PHE A 46 2.70 10.70 -0.66
N ALA A 47 2.60 9.39 -0.85
CA ALA A 47 3.08 8.41 0.12
C ALA A 47 3.56 7.13 -0.55
N GLU A 48 4.34 6.33 0.18
CA GLU A 48 4.71 4.97 -0.18
C GLU A 48 3.96 3.94 0.66
N VAL A 49 3.34 2.97 0.00
CA VAL A 49 2.73 1.81 0.65
C VAL A 49 3.81 0.87 1.16
N GLN A 50 3.81 0.60 2.46
CA GLN A 50 4.73 -0.32 3.12
C GLN A 50 4.25 -1.77 2.98
N PHE A 51 3.00 -2.04 3.39
CA PHE A 51 2.28 -3.30 3.22
C PHE A 51 0.78 -3.11 3.42
N TYR A 52 -0.02 -4.04 2.88
CA TYR A 52 -1.45 -4.11 3.10
C TYR A 52 -1.77 -5.06 4.25
N PHE A 53 -2.85 -4.79 5.00
CA PHE A 53 -3.35 -5.68 6.04
C PHE A 53 -4.84 -5.49 6.31
N CYS A 54 -5.48 -6.44 7.00
CA CYS A 54 -6.84 -6.29 7.48
C CYS A 54 -6.81 -5.94 8.97
N MET A 55 -7.62 -4.98 9.39
CA MET A 55 -7.82 -4.65 10.80
C MET A 55 -9.26 -4.23 11.07
N THR A 56 -9.68 -4.38 12.31
CA THR A 56 -10.99 -3.91 12.75
C THR A 56 -10.95 -2.41 12.97
N VAL A 57 -11.73 -1.67 12.19
CA VAL A 57 -11.93 -0.22 12.32
C VAL A 57 -13.42 0.01 12.54
N LEU A 58 -13.78 0.67 13.64
CA LEU A 58 -15.18 0.94 13.99
C LEU A 58 -16.07 -0.33 13.97
N LYS A 59 -15.55 -1.43 14.56
CA LYS A 59 -16.19 -2.77 14.62
C LYS A 59 -16.34 -3.50 13.28
N GLU A 60 -15.81 -2.96 12.18
CA GLU A 60 -15.81 -3.61 10.86
C GLU A 60 -14.40 -4.04 10.46
N LEU A 61 -14.27 -5.25 9.90
CA LEU A 61 -13.01 -5.68 9.32
C LEU A 61 -12.77 -4.94 8.00
N LYS A 62 -11.72 -4.11 7.93
CA LYS A 62 -11.37 -3.34 6.74
C LYS A 62 -9.97 -3.70 6.25
N ALA A 63 -9.83 -3.78 4.93
CA ALA A 63 -8.52 -3.82 4.28
C ALA A 63 -7.93 -2.41 4.26
N VAL A 64 -6.72 -2.26 4.79
CA VAL A 64 -6.00 -0.99 4.93
C VAL A 64 -4.58 -1.11 4.40
N ALA A 65 -3.96 0.03 4.11
CA ALA A 65 -2.56 0.12 3.72
C ALA A 65 -1.78 0.90 4.79
N LEU A 66 -0.67 0.36 5.27
CA LEU A 66 0.29 1.16 6.01
C LEU A 66 1.09 1.99 5.02
N ILE A 67 1.13 3.30 5.20
CA ILE A 67 1.82 4.23 4.31
C ILE A 67 2.89 5.01 5.07
N ARG A 68 3.93 5.42 4.35
CA ARG A 68 4.90 6.44 4.78
C ARG A 68 4.71 7.66 3.90
N LEU A 69 4.33 8.79 4.48
CA LEU A 69 4.28 10.08 3.77
C LEU A 69 5.69 10.47 3.34
N TYR A 70 5.80 11.13 2.18
CA TYR A 70 7.03 11.78 1.76
C TYR A 70 7.31 13.03 2.58
#